data_AF-B9TBL5-F1
#
_entry.id   AF-B9TBL5-F1
#
_cell.length_a   1.000
_cell.length_b   1.000
_cell.length_c   1.000
_cell.angle_alpha   90.00
_cell.angle_beta   90.00
_cell.angle_gamma   90.00
#
_symmetry.space_group_name_H-M   'P 1'
#
loop_
_entity.id
_entity.type
_entity.pdbx_description
1 polymer ?
#
loop_
_entity_poly.entity_id
_entity_poly.type
_entity_poly.pdbx_seq_one_letter_code
_entity_poly.pdbx_strand_id
1 'polypeptide(L)'
;MTSSPRYSHSRYLSAGLWFAQFAVAIVFAASGLFKLFMPIPELAAMMTWPGDYPSSFVRAIGVVDLLGAAGVLLPSLTRIRPQVAVVAAACC
;
A
#
# COMPACT_ATOMS: atom_id res chain seq x y z
N MET A 1 -28.77 -15.72 -27.65
CA MET A 1 -28.81 -14.31 -27.21
C MET A 1 -28.57 -14.28 -25.71
N THR A 2 -27.30 -14.20 -25.28
CA THR A 2 -26.95 -14.07 -23.86
C THR A 2 -26.71 -12.60 -23.57
N SER A 3 -27.62 -11.98 -22.82
CA SER A 3 -27.51 -10.60 -22.36
C SER A 3 -26.43 -10.51 -21.27
N SER A 4 -25.25 -10.01 -21.66
CA SER A 4 -24.17 -9.71 -20.71
C SER A 4 -24.66 -8.68 -19.67
N PRO A 5 -24.51 -8.93 -18.35
CA PRO A 5 -24.92 -7.98 -17.33
C PRO A 5 -24.05 -6.72 -17.42
N ARG A 6 -24.68 -5.56 -17.65
CA ARG A 6 -24.01 -4.25 -17.61
C ARG A 6 -23.86 -3.82 -16.16
N TYR A 7 -22.64 -3.92 -15.61
CA TYR A 7 -22.34 -3.40 -14.28
C TYR A 7 -22.46 -1.87 -14.31
N SER A 8 -23.40 -1.32 -13.55
CA SER A 8 -23.54 0.13 -13.37
C SER A 8 -22.33 0.64 -12.59
N HIS A 9 -21.59 1.61 -13.15
CA HIS A 9 -20.44 2.20 -12.50
C HIS A 9 -20.90 3.07 -11.32
N SER A 10 -20.78 2.54 -10.09
CA SER A 10 -21.04 3.32 -8.87
C SER A 10 -19.90 4.30 -8.64
N ARG A 11 -20.16 5.57 -8.97
CA ARG A 11 -19.28 6.73 -8.67
C ARG A 11 -18.86 6.82 -7.20
N TYR A 12 -19.70 6.35 -6.28
CA TYR A 12 -19.41 6.31 -4.85
C TYR A 12 -18.36 5.24 -4.49
N LEU A 13 -18.44 4.05 -5.11
CA LEU A 13 -17.40 3.03 -4.94
C LEU A 13 -16.05 3.52 -5.45
N SER A 14 -16.02 4.17 -6.61
CA SER A 14 -14.78 4.72 -7.18
C SER A 14 -14.16 5.81 -6.31
N ALA A 15 -14.97 6.71 -5.72
CA ALA A 15 -14.50 7.73 -4.80
C ALA A 15 -13.97 7.12 -3.49
N GLY A 16 -14.68 6.14 -2.91
CA GLY A 16 -14.25 5.44 -1.70
C GLY A 16 -12.92 4.69 -1.88
N LEU A 17 -12.73 4.03 -3.02
CA LEU A 17 -11.48 3.35 -3.37
C LEU A 17 -10.30 4.32 -3.49
N TRP A 18 -10.51 5.49 -4.11
CA TRP A 18 -9.48 6.53 -4.21
C TRP A 18 -9.08 7.07 -2.84
N PHE A 19 -10.07 7.32 -1.97
CA PHE A 19 -9.80 7.79 -0.62
C PHE A 19 -9.00 6.75 0.19
N ALA A 20 -9.42 5.48 0.15
CA ALA A 20 -8.71 4.39 0.81
C ALA A 20 -7.28 4.25 0.28
N GLN A 21 -7.05 4.35 -1.03
CA GLN A 21 -5.71 4.30 -1.61
C GLN A 21 -4.81 5.43 -1.13
N PHE A 22 -5.31 6.66 -1.09
CA PHE A 22 -4.52 7.78 -0.57
C PHE A 22 -4.22 7.61 0.91
N ALA A 23 -5.20 7.21 1.72
CA ALA A 23 -5.00 6.98 3.14
C ALA A 23 -3.90 5.94 3.38
N VAL A 24 -3.96 4.80 2.69
CA VAL A 24 -2.94 3.75 2.79
C VAL A 24 -1.58 4.23 2.29
N ALA A 25 -1.54 4.94 1.15
CA ALA A 25 -0.28 5.47 0.61
C ALA A 25 0.40 6.45 1.57
N ILE A 26 -0.37 7.32 2.24
CA ILE A 26 0.15 8.25 3.25
C ILE A 26 0.73 7.49 4.44
N VAL A 27 0.04 6.46 4.94
CA VAL A 27 0.51 5.65 6.07
C VAL A 27 1.84 4.95 5.73
N PHE A 28 1.93 4.33 4.55
CA PHE A 28 3.16 3.69 4.08
C PHE A 28 4.29 4.70 3.88
N ALA A 29 4.00 5.85 3.28
CA ALA A 29 5.00 6.90 3.06
C ALA A 29 5.55 7.45 4.38
N ALA A 30 4.66 7.72 5.35
CA ALA A 30 5.05 8.16 6.69
C ALA A 30 5.89 7.09 7.41
N SER A 31 5.47 5.81 7.36
CA SER A 31 6.23 4.71 7.97
C SER A 31 7.65 4.60 7.39
N GLY A 32 7.77 4.68 6.06
CA GLY A 32 9.06 4.65 5.37
C GLY A 32 9.94 5.83 5.75
N LEU A 33 9.38 7.05 5.77
CA LEU A 33 10.11 8.26 6.20
C LEU A 33 10.62 8.12 7.63
N PHE A 34 9.79 7.67 8.57
CA PHE A 34 10.22 7.50 9.97
C PHE A 34 11.38 6.50 10.06
N LYS A 35 11.29 5.35 9.39
CA LYS A 35 12.35 4.32 9.41
C LYS A 35 13.64 4.75 8.70
N LEU A 36 13.58 5.70 7.77
CA LEU A 36 14.74 6.21 7.03
C LEU A 36 15.44 7.37 7.73
N PHE A 37 14.67 8.30 8.33
CA PHE A 37 15.20 9.56 8.86
C PHE A 37 15.38 9.57 10.38
N MET A 38 14.61 8.80 11.14
CA MET A 38 14.70 8.81 12.60
C MET A 38 15.82 7.84 13.08
N PRO A 39 16.59 8.19 14.12
CA PRO A 39 17.61 7.32 14.68
C PRO A 39 17.05 5.99 15.19
N ILE A 40 17.77 4.88 14.96
CA ILE A 40 17.43 3.54 15.50
C ILE A 40 17.14 3.54 17.01
N PRO A 41 17.89 4.25 17.90
CA PRO A 41 17.57 4.25 19.32
C PRO A 41 16.21 4.92 19.64
N GLU A 42 15.79 5.93 18.87
CA GLU A 42 14.45 6.53 19.03
C GLU A 42 13.37 5.61 18.49
N LEU A 43 13.64 4.92 17.38
CA LEU A 43 12.76 3.87 16.85
C LEU A 43 12.58 2.72 17.85
N ALA A 44 13.66 2.28 18.50
CA ALA A 44 13.67 1.22 19.49
C ALA A 44 12.87 1.58 20.75
N ALA A 45 12.76 2.88 21.06
CA ALA A 45 11.92 3.38 22.16
C ALA A 45 10.42 3.37 21.81
N MET A 46 10.07 3.55 20.53
CA MET A 46 8.69 3.56 20.03
C MET A 46 8.19 2.16 19.65
N MET A 47 9.10 1.31 19.17
CA MET A 47 8.85 -0.05 18.70
C MET A 47 10.01 -0.91 19.19
N THR A 48 9.77 -2.07 19.80
CA THR A 48 10.90 -2.86 20.36
C THR A 48 11.77 -3.48 19.26
N TRP A 49 11.16 -3.89 18.14
CA TRP A 49 11.84 -4.66 17.09
C TRP A 49 13.00 -3.97 16.34
N PRO A 50 13.03 -2.64 16.07
CA PRO A 50 14.15 -2.02 15.35
C PRO A 50 15.47 -2.05 16.10
N GLY A 51 15.43 -2.25 17.43
CA GLY A 51 16.63 -2.40 18.27
C GLY A 51 17.26 -3.78 18.19
N ASP A 52 16.50 -4.81 17.82
CA ASP A 52 16.95 -6.21 17.77
C ASP A 52 17.62 -6.58 16.43
N TYR A 53 17.48 -5.73 15.40
CA TYR A 53 17.97 -5.97 14.05
C TYR A 53 19.02 -4.95 13.61
N PRO A 54 19.90 -5.29 12.66
CA PRO A 54 20.88 -4.35 12.13
C PRO A 54 20.19 -3.14 11.47
N SER A 55 20.80 -1.97 11.61
CA SER A 55 20.27 -0.70 11.09
C SER A 55 20.00 -0.72 9.58
N SER A 56 20.78 -1.48 8.81
CA SER A 56 20.56 -1.71 7.37
C SER A 56 19.24 -2.41 7.07
N PHE A 57 18.81 -3.35 7.92
CA PHE A 57 17.55 -4.07 7.76
C PHE A 57 16.35 -3.16 8.01
N VAL A 58 16.40 -2.36 9.08
CA VAL A 58 15.34 -1.37 9.38
C VAL A 58 15.21 -0.34 8.25
N ARG A 59 16.35 0.12 7.69
CA ARG A 59 16.37 1.02 6.53
C ARG A 59 15.84 0.37 5.26
N ALA A 60 16.15 -0.91 5.02
CA ALA A 60 15.61 -1.65 3.89
C ALA A 60 14.08 -1.76 3.99
N ILE A 61 13.53 -2.00 5.18
CA ILE A 61 12.09 -1.96 5.42
C ILE A 61 11.54 -0.57 5.13
N GLY A 62 12.22 0.50 5.56
CA GLY A 62 11.81 1.87 5.22
C GLY A 62 11.72 2.12 3.71
N VAL A 63 12.67 1.61 2.92
CA VAL A 63 12.61 1.67 1.45
C VAL A 63 11.44 0.84 0.91
N VAL A 64 11.23 -0.37 1.42
CA VAL A 64 10.09 -1.22 1.03
C VAL A 64 8.76 -0.54 1.34
N ASP A 65 8.65 0.19 2.45
CA ASP A 65 7.44 0.95 2.78
C ASP A 65 7.19 2.10 1.79
N LEU A 66 8.24 2.81 1.36
CA LEU A 66 8.11 3.81 0.30
C LEU A 66 7.72 3.19 -1.04
N LEU A 67 8.28 2.02 -1.38
CA LEU A 67 7.86 1.24 -2.55
C LEU A 67 6.42 0.75 -2.41
N GLY A 68 5.97 0.42 -1.20
CA GLY A 68 4.59 0.07 -0.88
C GLY A 68 3.64 1.26 -1.10
N ALA A 69 4.02 2.45 -0.63
CA ALA A 69 3.26 3.68 -0.90
C ALA A 69 3.13 3.95 -2.41
N ALA A 70 4.24 3.83 -3.16
CA ALA A 70 4.23 3.94 -4.61
C ALA A 70 3.39 2.83 -5.27
N GLY A 71 3.50 1.60 -4.78
CA GLY A 71 2.79 0.42 -5.24
C GLY A 71 1.28 0.48 -5.00
N VAL A 72 0.81 1.19 -3.97
CA VAL A 72 -0.61 1.43 -3.69
C VAL A 72 -1.21 2.46 -4.66
N LEU A 73 -0.42 3.47 -5.05
CA LEU A 73 -0.82 4.49 -6.02
C LEU A 73 -0.75 3.98 -7.47
N LEU A 74 0.13 3.01 -7.74
CA LEU A 74 0.33 2.40 -9.04
C LEU A 74 -0.97 1.83 -9.66
N PRO A 75 -1.79 0.99 -8.99
CA PRO A 75 -3.03 0.48 -9.58
C PRO A 75 -4.06 1.58 -9.88
N SER A 76 -4.11 2.67 -9.10
CA SER A 76 -5.00 3.82 -9.38
C SER A 76 -4.53 4.60 -10.62
N LEU A 77 -3.21 4.80 -10.76
CA LEU A 77 -2.61 5.55 -11.87
C LEU A 77 -2.53 4.73 -13.16
N THR A 78 -2.24 3.44 -13.06
CA THR A 78 -1.94 2.61 -14.22
C THR A 78 -3.14 1.85 -14.76
N ARG A 79 -4.27 1.80 -14.03
CA ARG A 79 -5.46 1.03 -14.43
C ARG A 79 -5.08 -0.40 -14.86
N ILE A 80 -4.00 -0.95 -14.29
CA ILE A 80 -3.44 -2.24 -14.69
C ILE A 80 -4.38 -3.33 -14.17
N ARG A 81 -5.29 -3.71 -15.08
CA ARG A 81 -5.99 -5.00 -15.16
C ARG A 81 -6.82 -5.34 -13.91
N PRO A 82 -8.11 -4.92 -13.85
CA PRO A 82 -9.09 -5.51 -12.92
C PRO A 82 -9.18 -7.05 -13.03
N GLN A 83 -8.64 -7.63 -14.09
CA GLN A 83 -8.57 -9.08 -14.28
C GLN A 83 -7.66 -9.80 -13.28
N VAL A 84 -6.57 -9.20 -12.77
CA VAL A 84 -5.77 -9.86 -11.70
C VAL A 84 -6.47 -9.82 -10.35
N ALA A 85 -7.27 -8.79 -10.08
CA ALA A 85 -8.15 -8.76 -8.91
C ALA A 85 -9.25 -9.84 -8.99
N VAL A 86 -9.80 -10.09 -10.18
CA VAL A 86 -10.78 -11.18 -10.41
C VAL A 86 -10.12 -12.56 -10.25
N VAL A 87 -8.89 -12.78 -10.72
CA VAL A 87 -8.19 -14.06 -10.53
C VAL A 87 -7.83 -14.28 -9.06
N ALA A 88 -7.40 -13.23 -8.34
CA ALA A 88 -7.15 -13.32 -6.90
C ALA A 88 -8.44 -13.61 -6.10
N ALA A 89 -9.57 -13.01 -6.48
CA ALA A 89 -10.85 -13.25 -5.83
C ALA A 89 -11.48 -14.61 -6.21
N ALA A 90 -11.19 -15.16 -7.39
CA ALA A 90 -11.68 -16.46 -7.83
C ALA A 90 -10.87 -17.65 -7.25
N CYS A 91 -9.70 -17.38 -6.68
CA CYS A 91 -8.82 -18.40 -6.10
C CYS A 91 -9.04 -18.64 -4.59
N CYS A 92 -9.97 -17.90 -3.97
CA CYS A 92 -10.47 -18.12 -2.61
C CYS A 92 -11.91 -18.63 -2.67
#